data_AF-A0A0A1Q2N9-F1
#
_entry.id   AF-A0A0A1Q2N9-F1
#
_cell.length_a   1.000
_cell.length_b   1.000
_cell.length_c   1.000
_cell.angle_alpha   90.00
_cell.angle_beta   90.00
_cell.angle_gamma   90.00
#
_symmetry.space_group_name_H-M   'P 1'
#
loop_
_entity.id
_entity.type
_entity.pdbx_description
1 polymer ?
#
loop_
_entity_poly.entity_id
_entity_poly.type
_entity_poly.pdbx_seq_one_letter_code
_entity_poly.pdbx_strand_id
1 'polypeptide(L)'
;MRLVRPSAVALLLTLASAPLSGAAFAQFMPGPDRGFDRGSDLERRRDGDRGFERVPGFERQPRRERGRGGPDGGLVQGMSRERLARIATVMRGEVDRGTFAGAVTLIARGGRIVHFEAHGFRDAAKTTPMTRDTLFLLASMTKPIVSTVAVMLIEQGRMKLSDPISTWLPELRDLKVEVRRTGTDGQATSEDVAADRPITVQDLLRHTSGLFYAGSVRSPRLKQLYESQNIEGRDAAISGDEMLRRLGQIPLAHQPGTTFEYSISTDVLGLLLERVSGKRLDILVKETLLEPLGMEDTSWYVPQGQRNRVAEALDADPLKAAMWQSYRIFDNPVEIGQYLRGGGGLVSTAEDYLRFAQMILNGGELEGRRLVSRKWVEFMLSNHLVGMGGSPSASTGPGYGFGLGFAVRLQEGFAVVPGSTGDAMWAGAWGTSFTIDPREQIVGILMAQGPSTRIQTRMLFKNLIYGAVVR
;
A
#
# COMPACT_ATOMS: atom_id res chain seq x y z
N MET A 1 25.25 -51.92 -9.83
CA MET A 1 24.72 -52.10 -11.20
C MET A 1 23.20 -52.03 -11.08
N ARG A 2 22.43 -51.10 -11.65
CA ARG A 2 22.60 -50.00 -12.62
C ARG A 2 21.73 -48.82 -12.15
N LEU A 3 22.22 -47.60 -12.34
CA LEU A 3 21.44 -46.35 -12.26
C LEU A 3 20.52 -46.21 -13.47
N VAL A 4 19.35 -45.59 -13.29
CA VAL A 4 18.59 -44.94 -14.37
C VAL A 4 18.06 -43.59 -13.86
N ARG A 5 18.46 -42.51 -14.54
CA ARG A 5 17.84 -41.17 -14.51
C ARG A 5 16.78 -41.07 -15.63
N PRO A 6 15.84 -40.12 -15.53
CA PRO A 6 15.60 -39.19 -16.65
C PRO A 6 15.46 -37.73 -16.14
N SER A 7 16.15 -36.73 -16.65
CA SER A 7 16.13 -36.10 -18.00
C SER A 7 14.94 -35.16 -18.21
N ALA A 8 15.28 -33.87 -18.30
CA ALA A 8 14.43 -32.73 -18.61
C ALA A 8 13.96 -32.75 -20.07
N VAL A 9 12.75 -32.24 -20.33
CA VAL A 9 12.25 -31.92 -21.67
C VAL A 9 11.55 -30.56 -21.65
N ALA A 10 11.93 -29.74 -22.64
CA ALA A 10 11.51 -28.39 -22.91
C ALA A 10 10.05 -28.30 -23.40
N LEU A 11 9.39 -27.17 -23.11
CA LEU A 11 8.08 -26.82 -23.67
C LEU A 11 8.28 -25.82 -24.82
N LEU A 12 7.90 -26.25 -26.03
CA LEU A 12 7.88 -25.45 -27.25
C LEU A 12 6.73 -24.43 -27.25
N LEU A 13 7.03 -23.23 -27.74
CA LEU A 13 6.10 -22.22 -28.23
C LEU A 13 5.52 -22.65 -29.59
N THR A 14 4.20 -22.60 -29.74
CA THR A 14 3.52 -22.70 -31.04
C THR A 14 2.86 -21.36 -31.38
N LEU A 15 3.50 -20.64 -32.30
CA LEU A 15 2.91 -19.54 -33.08
C LEU A 15 2.09 -20.17 -34.22
N ALA A 16 0.87 -19.69 -34.43
CA ALA A 16 0.11 -19.92 -35.65
C ALA A 16 -0.21 -18.57 -36.29
N SER A 17 0.18 -18.45 -37.56
CA SER A 17 0.10 -17.26 -38.40
C SER A 17 -0.82 -17.52 -39.60
N ALA A 18 -1.40 -16.41 -40.10
CA ALA A 18 -1.79 -16.10 -41.50
C ALA A 18 -3.30 -15.93 -41.77
N PRO A 19 -3.74 -15.18 -42.83
CA PRO A 19 -2.98 -14.31 -43.75
C PRO A 19 -3.53 -12.87 -43.94
N LEU A 20 -2.73 -12.10 -44.69
CA LEU A 20 -2.88 -10.72 -45.16
C LEU A 20 -3.70 -10.60 -46.47
N SER A 21 -4.31 -9.42 -46.67
CA SER A 21 -4.47 -8.70 -47.96
C SER A 21 -5.07 -7.32 -47.65
N GLY A 22 -4.72 -6.15 -48.20
CA GLY A 22 -3.75 -5.62 -49.16
C GLY A 22 -3.99 -4.08 -49.16
N ALA A 23 -2.97 -3.24 -48.97
CA ALA A 23 -2.24 -2.48 -50.00
C ALA A 23 -2.87 -1.14 -50.44
N ALA A 24 -2.19 -0.03 -50.13
CA ALA A 24 -1.96 1.18 -50.97
C ALA A 24 -1.15 2.22 -50.13
N PHE A 25 0.17 2.32 -50.29
CA PHE A 25 0.93 3.25 -51.18
C PHE A 25 0.76 4.75 -50.90
N ALA A 26 1.79 5.39 -50.35
CA ALA A 26 2.42 6.61 -50.91
C ALA A 26 3.74 6.92 -50.17
N GLN A 27 4.84 6.93 -50.92
CA GLN A 27 6.17 7.43 -50.57
C GLN A 27 6.19 8.97 -50.61
N PHE A 28 7.07 9.62 -49.85
CA PHE A 28 8.08 10.55 -50.38
C PHE A 28 9.14 10.85 -49.30
N MET A 29 10.40 10.89 -49.77
CA MET A 29 11.68 11.02 -49.06
C MET A 29 12.32 12.38 -49.46
N PRO A 30 13.51 12.79 -48.94
CA PRO A 30 13.71 13.89 -48.00
C PRO A 30 14.39 15.13 -48.62
N GLY A 31 14.62 16.18 -47.83
CA GLY A 31 15.44 17.33 -48.23
C GLY A 31 16.08 18.07 -47.04
N PRO A 32 17.31 18.59 -47.17
CA PRO A 32 18.19 18.98 -46.05
C PRO A 32 18.29 20.50 -45.84
N ASP A 33 18.81 20.94 -44.69
CA ASP A 33 19.82 22.03 -44.57
C ASP A 33 20.21 22.22 -43.09
N ARG A 34 21.52 22.11 -42.76
CA ARG A 34 22.47 23.20 -42.38
C ARG A 34 21.99 24.04 -41.19
N GLY A 35 22.75 24.31 -40.13
CA GLY A 35 24.18 24.18 -39.82
C GLY A 35 24.52 25.22 -38.73
N PHE A 36 25.68 25.03 -38.06
CA PHE A 36 26.37 25.95 -37.12
C PHE A 36 25.75 26.17 -35.73
N ASP A 37 26.48 26.42 -34.63
CA ASP A 37 27.87 26.18 -34.19
C ASP A 37 27.94 26.61 -32.69
N ARG A 38 28.84 25.96 -31.94
CA ARG A 38 29.58 26.37 -30.72
C ARG A 38 28.95 27.16 -29.54
N GLY A 39 29.31 26.63 -28.37
CA GLY A 39 29.71 27.37 -27.15
C GLY A 39 28.55 27.59 -26.18
N SER A 40 28.69 27.46 -24.87
CA SER A 40 29.84 27.28 -23.97
C SER A 40 29.25 27.10 -22.57
N ASP A 41 29.93 26.33 -21.72
CA ASP A 41 29.96 26.42 -20.25
C ASP A 41 28.70 26.95 -19.53
N LEU A 42 27.89 26.04 -19.01
CA LEU A 42 27.02 26.33 -17.87
C LEU A 42 27.44 25.49 -16.68
N GLU A 43 27.98 26.23 -15.72
CA GLU A 43 28.54 25.81 -14.44
C GLU A 43 27.71 24.73 -13.74
N ARG A 44 28.42 23.68 -13.29
CA ARG A 44 27.92 22.77 -12.26
C ARG A 44 27.68 23.57 -10.99
N ARG A 45 26.46 24.05 -10.80
CA ARG A 45 26.00 24.50 -9.48
C ARG A 45 25.94 23.28 -8.56
N ARG A 46 26.96 23.18 -7.70
CA ARG A 46 26.87 22.41 -6.46
C ARG A 46 25.78 23.06 -5.61
N ASP A 47 24.55 22.57 -5.68
CA ASP A 47 23.58 22.79 -4.61
C ASP A 47 24.04 21.97 -3.40
N GLY A 48 24.95 22.57 -2.64
CA GLY A 48 25.20 22.20 -1.26
C GLY A 48 24.03 22.68 -0.40
N ASP A 49 23.47 21.74 0.36
CA ASP A 49 22.94 21.98 1.71
C ASP A 49 21.84 23.06 1.85
N ARG A 50 20.88 23.08 0.91
CA ARG A 50 19.59 23.75 1.14
C ARG A 50 18.57 22.80 1.76
N GLY A 51 18.30 23.02 3.05
CA GLY A 51 16.96 22.87 3.62
C GLY A 51 16.55 21.48 4.09
N PHE A 52 17.05 21.05 5.26
CA PHE A 52 16.20 20.27 6.17
C PHE A 52 15.11 21.20 6.69
N GLU A 53 14.02 21.41 5.93
CA GLU A 53 12.79 22.04 6.43
C GLU A 53 12.03 21.04 7.30
N ARG A 54 11.30 21.58 8.29
CA ARG A 54 10.92 20.91 9.54
C ARG A 54 9.71 20.01 9.32
N VAL A 55 9.77 18.77 9.79
CA VAL A 55 8.56 18.07 10.22
C VAL A 55 8.22 18.59 11.61
N PRO A 56 7.11 19.32 11.83
CA PRO A 56 6.69 19.74 13.16
C PRO A 56 6.61 18.54 14.12
N GLY A 57 7.01 18.72 15.38
CA GLY A 57 6.99 17.67 16.41
C GLY A 57 8.14 16.66 16.41
N PHE A 58 9.03 16.66 15.41
CA PHE A 58 10.24 15.82 15.43
C PHE A 58 11.49 16.67 15.74
N GLU A 59 12.23 16.32 16.80
CA GLU A 59 13.42 17.07 17.19
C GLU A 59 14.59 16.95 16.20
N ARG A 60 15.13 18.09 15.77
CA ARG A 60 16.39 18.17 15.00
C ARG A 60 17.58 17.64 15.78
N GLN A 61 18.50 16.98 15.08
CA GLN A 61 19.84 16.74 15.59
C GLN A 61 20.58 18.09 15.78
N PRO A 62 21.32 18.33 16.88
CA PRO A 62 22.08 19.57 17.05
C PRO A 62 23.14 19.73 15.94
N ARG A 63 23.38 20.98 15.52
CA ARG A 63 24.42 21.32 14.53
C ARG A 63 25.79 20.86 15.04
N ARG A 64 26.61 20.32 14.13
CA ARG A 64 27.95 19.80 14.38
C ARG A 64 28.77 20.74 15.29
N GLU A 65 28.95 20.34 16.54
CA GLU A 65 30.19 20.68 17.25
C GLU A 65 31.32 19.90 16.57
N ARG A 66 32.38 20.60 16.17
CA ARG A 66 33.63 19.96 15.75
C ARG A 66 34.31 19.38 17.00
N GLY A 67 33.73 18.32 17.56
CA GLY A 67 34.25 17.56 18.68
C GLY A 67 35.00 16.32 18.18
N ARG A 68 36.18 16.08 18.75
CA ARG A 68 37.08 14.97 18.41
C ARG A 68 36.35 13.61 18.50
N GLY A 69 36.50 12.80 17.44
CA GLY A 69 35.83 11.51 17.30
C GLY A 69 36.21 10.52 18.40
N GLY A 70 35.27 10.25 19.30
CA GLY A 70 35.18 8.97 20.00
C GLY A 70 34.50 7.91 19.11
N PRO A 71 34.47 6.63 19.53
CA PRO A 71 33.93 5.50 18.75
C PRO A 71 32.44 5.65 18.37
N ASP A 72 31.71 6.60 18.96
CA ASP A 72 30.29 6.88 18.70
C ASP A 72 30.02 7.96 17.63
N GLY A 73 31.06 8.57 17.03
CA GLY A 73 30.90 9.60 15.99
C GLY A 73 30.18 9.12 14.72
N GLY A 74 30.09 7.80 14.53
CA GLY A 74 29.42 7.16 13.40
C GLY A 74 27.94 6.80 13.62
N LEU A 75 27.38 7.03 14.81
CA LEU A 75 26.02 6.58 15.14
C LEU A 75 24.99 7.74 15.19
N VAL A 76 23.72 7.40 14.99
CA VAL A 76 22.55 8.24 15.23
C VAL A 76 21.41 7.35 15.71
N GLN A 77 20.92 7.57 16.94
CA GLN A 77 19.88 6.73 17.57
C GLN A 77 20.19 5.23 17.47
N GLY A 78 21.43 4.82 17.78
CA GLY A 78 21.87 3.42 17.68
C GLY A 78 22.00 2.85 16.26
N MET A 79 21.82 3.68 15.22
CA MET A 79 22.00 3.29 13.82
C MET A 79 23.30 3.85 13.25
N SER A 80 23.98 3.10 12.38
CA SER A 80 25.20 3.56 11.72
C SER A 80 24.90 4.52 10.57
N ARG A 81 25.48 5.73 10.62
CA ARG A 81 25.37 6.76 9.58
C ARG A 81 25.93 6.30 8.24
N GLU A 82 27.05 5.58 8.26
CA GLU A 82 27.64 5.02 7.05
C GLU A 82 26.67 4.05 6.38
N ARG A 83 26.00 3.20 7.17
CA ARG A 83 25.03 2.22 6.66
C ARG A 83 23.75 2.89 6.18
N LEU A 84 23.28 3.93 6.88
CA LEU A 84 22.15 4.77 6.41
C LEU A 84 22.49 5.44 5.07
N ALA A 85 23.69 6.00 4.92
CA ALA A 85 24.13 6.64 3.68
C ALA A 85 24.16 5.69 2.47
N ARG A 86 24.25 4.36 2.68
CA ARG A 86 24.14 3.38 1.58
C ARG A 86 22.76 3.33 0.94
N ILE A 87 21.71 3.73 1.66
CA ILE A 87 20.34 3.77 1.12
C ILE A 87 20.31 4.62 -0.15
N ALA A 88 20.94 5.80 -0.13
CA ALA A 88 21.01 6.68 -1.29
C ALA A 88 21.64 6.00 -2.52
N THR A 89 22.77 5.33 -2.31
CA THR A 89 23.47 4.61 -3.39
C THR A 89 22.63 3.48 -3.95
N VAL A 90 21.96 2.71 -3.09
CA VAL A 90 21.10 1.60 -3.53
C VAL A 90 19.86 2.11 -4.28
N MET A 91 19.19 3.15 -3.77
CA MET A 91 18.00 3.73 -4.41
C MET A 91 18.33 4.36 -5.77
N ARG A 92 19.47 5.06 -5.90
CA ARG A 92 19.94 5.52 -7.22
C ARG A 92 20.16 4.35 -8.18
N GLY A 93 20.77 3.27 -7.71
CA GLY A 93 20.94 2.07 -8.54
C GLY A 93 19.61 1.46 -9.01
N GLU A 94 18.56 1.47 -8.18
CA GLU A 94 17.21 1.05 -8.58
C GLU A 94 16.59 1.99 -9.62
N VAL A 95 16.80 3.30 -9.51
CA VAL A 95 16.38 4.29 -10.52
C VAL A 95 17.08 4.06 -11.86
N ASP A 96 18.40 3.81 -11.82
CA ASP A 96 19.22 3.55 -13.01
C ASP A 96 18.80 2.26 -13.71
N ARG A 97 18.40 1.23 -12.94
CA ARG A 97 17.85 -0.04 -13.46
C ARG A 97 16.44 0.07 -14.03
N GLY A 98 15.76 1.20 -13.82
CA GLY A 98 14.37 1.37 -14.24
C GLY A 98 13.37 0.62 -13.35
N THR A 99 13.71 0.35 -12.09
CA THR A 99 12.79 -0.25 -11.11
C THR A 99 11.63 0.69 -10.80
N PHE A 100 11.90 1.99 -10.74
CA PHE A 100 10.95 3.10 -10.63
C PHE A 100 11.63 4.39 -11.12
N ALA A 101 10.85 5.46 -11.40
CA ALA A 101 11.41 6.75 -11.82
C ALA A 101 12.17 7.47 -10.67
N GLY A 102 11.63 7.35 -9.46
CA GLY A 102 12.18 7.90 -8.25
C GLY A 102 11.47 7.38 -7.00
N ALA A 103 12.03 7.70 -5.84
CA ALA A 103 11.48 7.31 -4.55
C ALA A 103 11.81 8.32 -3.46
N VAL A 104 10.99 8.35 -2.42
CA VAL A 104 11.29 9.00 -1.14
C VAL A 104 11.44 7.91 -0.08
N THR A 105 12.51 8.02 0.70
CA THR A 105 12.83 7.09 1.79
C THR A 105 12.92 7.85 3.10
N LEU A 106 12.26 7.35 4.14
CA LEU A 106 12.23 7.96 5.46
C LEU A 106 12.41 6.90 6.53
N ILE A 107 13.26 7.18 7.52
CA ILE A 107 13.44 6.35 8.72
C ILE A 107 13.43 7.27 9.93
N ALA A 108 12.55 6.97 10.88
CA ALA A 108 12.59 7.53 12.23
C ALA A 108 12.92 6.41 13.23
N ARG A 109 13.77 6.71 14.22
CA ARG A 109 14.05 5.82 15.35
C ARG A 109 14.06 6.60 16.65
N GLY A 110 13.40 6.08 17.69
CA GLY A 110 13.28 6.76 18.98
C GLY A 110 12.60 8.13 18.87
N GLY A 111 11.56 8.24 18.04
CA GLY A 111 10.81 9.48 17.81
C GLY A 111 11.56 10.56 17.03
N ARG A 112 12.67 10.22 16.34
CA ARG A 112 13.50 11.18 15.61
C ARG A 112 13.82 10.70 14.22
N ILE A 113 13.72 11.58 13.23
CA ILE A 113 14.11 11.28 11.85
C ILE A 113 15.63 11.14 11.76
N VAL A 114 16.08 9.98 11.30
CA VAL A 114 17.51 9.66 11.12
C VAL A 114 17.92 9.55 9.65
N HIS A 115 16.94 9.38 8.77
CA HIS A 115 17.10 9.34 7.31
C HIS A 115 15.84 9.93 6.66
N PHE A 116 16.00 10.85 5.69
CA PHE A 116 14.89 11.37 4.90
C PHE A 116 15.42 11.90 3.57
N GLU A 117 15.30 11.13 2.49
CA GLU A 117 15.93 11.46 1.21
C GLU A 117 14.99 11.19 0.04
N ALA A 118 15.09 12.03 -0.98
CA ALA A 118 14.43 11.92 -2.26
C ALA A 118 15.45 11.50 -3.33
N HIS A 119 15.05 10.56 -4.19
CA HIS A 119 15.91 9.90 -5.18
C HIS A 119 15.26 9.95 -6.56
N GLY A 120 16.03 10.22 -7.60
CA GLY A 120 15.56 10.16 -8.99
C GLY A 120 14.55 11.25 -9.33
N PHE A 121 13.48 10.85 -10.04
CA PHE A 121 12.52 11.75 -10.67
C PHE A 121 11.09 11.41 -10.26
N ARG A 122 10.22 12.43 -10.23
CA ARG A 122 8.79 12.21 -9.95
C ARG A 122 7.94 11.95 -11.19
N ASP A 123 8.44 12.22 -12.39
CA ASP A 123 7.77 11.94 -13.66
C ASP A 123 8.41 10.78 -14.42
N ALA A 124 7.61 10.13 -15.28
CA ALA A 124 8.05 9.00 -16.08
C ALA A 124 9.15 9.35 -17.11
N ALA A 125 9.12 10.58 -17.64
CA ALA A 125 10.09 11.07 -18.62
C ALA A 125 11.46 11.40 -17.99
N LYS A 126 11.56 11.32 -16.65
CA LYS A 126 12.79 11.60 -15.88
C LYS A 126 13.31 13.03 -16.11
N THR A 127 12.40 14.00 -16.08
CA THR A 127 12.71 15.41 -16.33
C THR A 127 12.60 16.28 -15.09
N THR A 128 11.80 15.86 -14.11
CA THR A 128 11.47 16.60 -12.90
C THR A 128 12.03 15.88 -11.68
N PRO A 129 12.96 16.50 -10.93
CA PRO A 129 13.54 15.88 -9.74
C PRO A 129 12.49 15.46 -8.72
N MET A 130 12.71 14.31 -8.08
CA MET A 130 11.94 13.87 -6.93
C MET A 130 12.15 14.83 -5.75
N THR A 131 11.10 15.11 -5.00
CA THR A 131 11.14 15.97 -3.81
C THR A 131 10.46 15.29 -2.62
N ARG A 132 10.81 15.69 -1.39
CA ARG A 132 10.27 15.08 -0.16
C ARG A 132 8.76 15.27 0.01
N ASP A 133 8.23 16.36 -0.54
CA ASP A 133 6.81 16.74 -0.55
C ASP A 133 6.04 16.17 -1.75
N THR A 134 6.64 15.26 -2.53
CA THR A 134 5.96 14.59 -3.64
C THR A 134 4.77 13.75 -3.11
N LEU A 135 3.65 13.82 -3.82
CA LEU A 135 2.42 13.08 -3.53
C LEU A 135 2.49 11.68 -4.15
N PHE A 136 2.17 10.66 -3.36
CA PHE A 136 2.14 9.27 -3.79
C PHE A 136 0.76 8.68 -3.63
N LEU A 137 0.37 7.84 -4.58
CA LEU A 137 -0.84 7.02 -4.46
C LEU A 137 -0.57 5.92 -3.43
N LEU A 138 -1.24 6.01 -2.28
CA LEU A 138 -1.02 5.08 -1.17
C LEU A 138 -1.58 3.69 -1.48
N ALA A 139 -2.58 3.59 -2.36
CA ALA A 139 -3.33 2.36 -2.54
C ALA A 139 -3.66 1.75 -1.17
N SER A 140 -3.32 0.48 -0.93
CA SER A 140 -3.69 -0.23 0.28
C SER A 140 -3.06 0.28 1.58
N MET A 141 -2.07 1.19 1.55
CA MET A 141 -1.67 1.95 2.75
C MET A 141 -2.79 2.86 3.29
N THR A 142 -3.90 3.02 2.56
CA THR A 142 -5.17 3.57 3.07
C THR A 142 -5.78 2.73 4.19
N LYS A 143 -5.63 1.40 4.13
CA LYS A 143 -6.34 0.46 5.03
C LYS A 143 -6.03 0.69 6.52
N PRO A 144 -4.76 0.83 6.94
CA PRO A 144 -4.42 1.19 8.31
C PRO A 144 -5.10 2.46 8.83
N ILE A 145 -5.21 3.50 8.00
CA ILE A 145 -5.82 4.79 8.37
C ILE A 145 -7.31 4.58 8.65
N VAL A 146 -8.03 3.96 7.70
CA VAL A 146 -9.48 3.68 7.85
C VAL A 146 -9.76 2.71 9.01
N SER A 147 -8.90 1.71 9.20
CA SER A 147 -9.01 0.75 10.31
C SER A 147 -8.80 1.43 11.66
N THR A 148 -7.89 2.40 11.75
CA THR A 148 -7.66 3.19 12.96
C THR A 148 -8.89 4.03 13.30
N VAL A 149 -9.50 4.69 12.31
CA VAL A 149 -10.75 5.45 12.53
C VAL A 149 -11.89 4.53 12.98
N ALA A 150 -11.99 3.32 12.42
CA ALA A 150 -12.95 2.33 12.89
C ALA A 150 -12.75 1.98 14.37
N VAL A 151 -11.50 1.76 14.80
CA VAL A 151 -11.15 1.49 16.21
C VAL A 151 -11.46 2.69 17.11
N MET A 152 -11.21 3.92 16.66
CA MET A 152 -11.58 5.13 17.41
C MET A 152 -13.10 5.23 17.64
N LEU A 153 -13.91 4.86 16.64
CA LEU A 153 -15.37 4.81 16.81
C LEU A 153 -15.80 3.68 17.77
N ILE A 154 -15.09 2.54 17.78
CA ILE A 154 -15.31 1.45 18.74
C ILE A 154 -14.96 1.90 20.17
N GLU A 155 -13.82 2.58 20.36
CA GLU A 155 -13.41 3.16 21.65
C GLU A 155 -14.46 4.13 22.21
N GLN A 156 -15.12 4.88 21.33
CA GLN A 156 -16.21 5.80 21.67
C GLN A 156 -17.55 5.09 21.93
N GLY A 157 -17.59 3.76 21.91
CA GLY A 157 -18.79 2.97 22.16
C GLY A 157 -19.84 3.03 21.03
N ARG A 158 -19.45 3.47 19.82
CA ARG A 158 -20.38 3.67 18.71
C ARG A 158 -20.71 2.41 17.93
N MET A 159 -19.84 1.40 18.04
CA MET A 159 -20.02 0.05 17.52
C MET A 159 -19.07 -0.89 18.26
N LYS A 160 -19.27 -2.20 18.12
CA LYS A 160 -18.41 -3.25 18.68
C LYS A 160 -17.78 -4.08 17.57
N LEU A 161 -16.65 -4.70 17.86
CA LEU A 161 -16.00 -5.65 16.96
C LEU A 161 -16.91 -6.84 16.59
N SER A 162 -17.72 -7.29 17.55
CA SER A 162 -18.63 -8.42 17.38
C SER A 162 -19.94 -8.06 16.69
N ASP A 163 -20.22 -6.77 16.46
CA ASP A 163 -21.49 -6.37 15.87
C ASP A 163 -21.56 -6.89 14.42
N PRO A 164 -22.71 -7.46 14.00
CA PRO A 164 -22.92 -7.82 12.62
C PRO A 164 -22.99 -6.56 11.76
N ILE A 165 -22.31 -6.56 10.61
CA ILE A 165 -22.27 -5.40 9.71
C ILE A 165 -23.66 -5.08 9.13
N SER A 166 -24.54 -6.07 9.07
CA SER A 166 -25.91 -5.96 8.57
C SER A 166 -26.82 -5.09 9.43
N THR A 167 -26.36 -4.68 10.61
CA THR A 167 -26.98 -3.60 11.41
C THR A 167 -26.99 -2.27 10.64
N TRP A 168 -25.93 -1.99 9.89
CA TRP A 168 -25.76 -0.73 9.13
C TRP A 168 -25.78 -0.94 7.61
N LEU A 169 -25.46 -2.14 7.15
CA LEU A 169 -25.38 -2.56 5.76
C LEU A 169 -26.38 -3.70 5.49
N PRO A 170 -27.71 -3.45 5.57
CA PRO A 170 -28.72 -4.48 5.36
C PRO A 170 -28.63 -5.16 3.98
N GLU A 171 -28.05 -4.49 3.00
CA GLU A 171 -27.77 -5.02 1.65
C GLU A 171 -26.89 -6.28 1.68
N LEU A 172 -26.12 -6.49 2.74
CA LEU A 172 -25.18 -7.60 2.91
C LEU A 172 -25.66 -8.64 3.96
N ARG A 173 -26.93 -8.62 4.35
CA ARG A 173 -27.46 -9.49 5.43
C ARG A 173 -27.50 -10.97 5.06
N ASP A 174 -28.01 -11.28 3.87
CA ASP A 174 -28.40 -12.65 3.49
C ASP A 174 -27.44 -13.29 2.46
N LEU A 175 -26.17 -12.85 2.49
CA LEU A 175 -25.13 -13.36 1.60
C LEU A 175 -24.99 -14.88 1.72
N LYS A 176 -24.84 -15.52 0.56
CA LYS A 176 -24.49 -16.95 0.44
C LYS A 176 -22.98 -17.13 0.38
N VAL A 177 -22.52 -18.37 0.46
CA VAL A 177 -21.11 -18.77 0.30
C VAL A 177 -21.02 -19.80 -0.80
N GLU A 178 -20.13 -19.59 -1.77
CA GLU A 178 -19.86 -20.60 -2.80
C GLU A 178 -19.03 -21.74 -2.20
N VAL A 179 -19.58 -22.94 -2.21
CA VAL A 179 -18.89 -24.19 -1.86
C VAL A 179 -18.60 -24.94 -3.15
N ARG A 180 -17.30 -25.10 -3.44
CA ARG A 180 -16.82 -25.87 -4.58
C ARG A 180 -16.45 -27.29 -4.12
N ARG A 181 -16.97 -28.29 -4.82
CA ARG A 181 -16.63 -29.71 -4.62
C ARG A 181 -16.07 -30.28 -5.92
N THR A 182 -15.02 -31.08 -5.81
CA THR A 182 -14.50 -31.86 -6.94
C THR A 182 -14.95 -33.30 -6.75
N GLY A 183 -15.76 -33.79 -7.69
CA GLY A 183 -16.19 -35.17 -7.73
C GLY A 183 -15.04 -36.13 -7.97
N THR A 184 -15.27 -37.42 -7.72
CA THR A 184 -14.29 -38.49 -7.98
C THR A 184 -13.96 -38.66 -9.46
N ASP A 185 -14.81 -38.15 -10.36
CA ASP A 185 -14.63 -38.06 -11.80
C ASP A 185 -13.81 -36.83 -12.24
N GLY A 186 -13.37 -36.00 -11.29
CA GLY A 186 -12.65 -34.76 -11.55
C GLY A 186 -13.55 -33.58 -11.92
N GLN A 187 -14.87 -33.74 -12.00
CA GLN A 187 -15.77 -32.63 -12.30
C GLN A 187 -15.94 -31.71 -11.08
N ALA A 188 -15.84 -30.40 -11.31
CA ALA A 188 -16.07 -29.41 -10.27
C ALA A 188 -17.54 -28.97 -10.28
N THR A 189 -18.23 -29.15 -9.15
CA THR A 189 -19.55 -28.58 -8.90
C THR A 189 -19.45 -27.42 -7.92
N SER A 190 -20.27 -26.39 -8.09
CA SER A 190 -20.41 -25.28 -7.13
C SER A 190 -21.85 -25.20 -6.62
N GLU A 191 -22.01 -24.99 -5.32
CA GLU A 191 -23.30 -24.76 -4.66
C GLU A 191 -23.19 -23.50 -3.80
N ASP A 192 -24.24 -22.67 -3.78
CA ASP A 192 -24.30 -21.52 -2.89
C ASP A 192 -25.08 -21.89 -1.62
N VAL A 193 -24.39 -21.95 -0.49
CA VAL A 193 -24.97 -22.28 0.83
C VAL A 193 -25.18 -21.03 1.67
N ALA A 194 -26.02 -21.09 2.70
CA ALA A 194 -26.15 -19.97 3.64
C ALA A 194 -24.83 -19.72 4.39
N ALA A 195 -24.55 -18.47 4.74
CA ALA A 195 -23.48 -18.16 5.68
C ALA A 195 -23.83 -18.71 7.08
N ASP A 196 -22.87 -19.36 7.74
CA ASP A 196 -23.08 -20.00 9.05
C ASP A 196 -23.30 -18.97 10.17
N ARG A 197 -22.80 -17.74 9.96
CA ARG A 197 -22.98 -16.59 10.83
C ARG A 197 -22.88 -15.29 10.03
N PRO A 198 -23.42 -14.16 10.50
CA PRO A 198 -23.22 -12.87 9.84
C PRO A 198 -21.75 -12.44 9.85
N ILE A 199 -21.37 -11.60 8.88
CA ILE A 199 -20.07 -10.90 8.87
C ILE A 199 -20.06 -9.89 10.02
N THR A 200 -18.96 -9.85 10.79
CA THR A 200 -18.77 -8.88 11.88
C THR A 200 -17.83 -7.74 11.49
N VAL A 201 -17.82 -6.65 12.26
CA VAL A 201 -16.84 -5.57 12.11
C VAL A 201 -15.40 -6.09 12.22
N GLN A 202 -15.14 -7.03 13.13
CA GLN A 202 -13.83 -7.67 13.26
C GLN A 202 -13.42 -8.39 11.98
N ASP A 203 -14.34 -9.08 11.33
CA ASP A 203 -14.04 -9.80 10.09
C ASP A 203 -13.64 -8.87 8.94
N LEU A 204 -14.23 -7.67 8.89
CA LEU A 204 -13.80 -6.65 7.92
C LEU A 204 -12.37 -6.16 8.22
N LEU A 205 -12.07 -5.88 9.49
CA LEU A 205 -10.77 -5.34 9.93
C LEU A 205 -9.60 -6.31 9.74
N ARG A 206 -9.87 -7.62 9.77
CA ARG A 206 -8.84 -8.66 9.63
C ARG A 206 -8.94 -9.50 8.36
N HIS A 207 -9.75 -9.10 7.39
CA HIS A 207 -9.95 -9.81 6.11
C HIS A 207 -10.43 -11.27 6.26
N THR A 208 -11.35 -11.53 7.19
CA THR A 208 -12.00 -12.85 7.35
C THR A 208 -13.50 -12.80 7.07
N SER A 209 -13.96 -11.85 6.27
CA SER A 209 -15.38 -11.66 5.95
C SER A 209 -15.93 -12.64 4.92
N GLY A 210 -15.05 -13.36 4.21
CA GLY A 210 -15.41 -14.15 3.03
C GLY A 210 -15.44 -13.35 1.73
N LEU A 211 -15.33 -12.02 1.80
CA LEU A 211 -15.14 -11.15 0.63
C LEU A 211 -13.75 -11.38 0.03
N PHE A 212 -13.58 -10.98 -1.24
CA PHE A 212 -12.34 -11.16 -2.00
C PHE A 212 -12.09 -9.97 -2.94
N TYR A 213 -10.98 -10.00 -3.66
CA TYR A 213 -10.77 -9.22 -4.87
C TYR A 213 -10.85 -10.15 -6.09
N ALA A 214 -11.35 -9.66 -7.23
CA ALA A 214 -11.50 -10.42 -8.47
C ALA A 214 -10.17 -11.02 -8.95
N GLY A 215 -9.07 -10.29 -8.72
CA GLY A 215 -7.73 -10.72 -9.09
C GLY A 215 -7.12 -11.83 -8.21
N SER A 216 -7.67 -12.09 -7.02
CA SER A 216 -7.14 -13.11 -6.08
C SER A 216 -8.03 -14.33 -5.93
N VAL A 217 -9.33 -14.20 -6.21
CA VAL A 217 -10.29 -15.29 -6.00
C VAL A 217 -10.02 -16.47 -6.95
N ARG A 218 -10.06 -17.68 -6.39
CA ARG A 218 -9.82 -18.93 -7.16
C ARG A 218 -11.01 -19.36 -8.02
N SER A 219 -12.19 -18.82 -7.76
CA SER A 219 -13.42 -19.19 -8.48
C SER A 219 -13.59 -18.33 -9.72
N PRO A 220 -13.59 -18.92 -10.94
CA PRO A 220 -13.83 -18.18 -12.16
C PRO A 220 -15.21 -17.53 -12.19
N ARG A 221 -16.23 -18.20 -11.63
CA ARG A 221 -17.60 -17.68 -11.52
C ARG A 221 -17.64 -16.41 -10.67
N LEU A 222 -17.08 -16.47 -9.46
CA LEU A 222 -17.05 -15.32 -8.56
C LEU A 222 -16.24 -14.15 -9.14
N LYS A 223 -15.11 -14.45 -9.79
CA LYS A 223 -14.32 -13.46 -10.51
C LYS A 223 -15.16 -12.74 -11.57
N GLN A 224 -15.84 -13.49 -12.44
CA GLN A 224 -16.70 -12.94 -13.48
C GLN A 224 -17.82 -12.08 -12.90
N LEU A 225 -18.45 -12.50 -11.80
CA LEU A 225 -19.49 -11.72 -11.14
C LEU A 225 -18.96 -10.38 -10.60
N TYR A 226 -17.77 -10.37 -10.00
CA TYR A 226 -17.14 -9.13 -9.53
C TYR A 226 -16.79 -8.17 -10.68
N GLU A 227 -16.21 -8.70 -11.75
CA GLU A 227 -15.78 -7.92 -12.92
C GLU A 227 -16.99 -7.36 -13.68
N SER A 228 -17.97 -8.22 -14.02
CA SER A 228 -19.16 -7.79 -14.79
C SER A 228 -20.06 -6.79 -14.04
N GLN A 229 -20.01 -6.78 -12.71
CA GLN A 229 -20.74 -5.81 -11.89
C GLN A 229 -19.88 -4.61 -11.45
N ASN A 230 -18.62 -4.54 -11.88
CA ASN A 230 -17.67 -3.47 -11.51
C ASN A 230 -17.61 -3.23 -9.98
N ILE A 231 -17.63 -4.30 -9.17
CA ILE A 231 -17.71 -4.21 -7.69
C ILE A 231 -16.58 -3.36 -7.11
N GLU A 232 -15.39 -3.46 -7.69
CA GLU A 232 -14.20 -2.74 -7.24
C GLU A 232 -14.10 -1.30 -7.79
N GLY A 233 -15.08 -0.87 -8.59
CA GLY A 233 -15.15 0.48 -9.16
C GLY A 233 -13.99 0.82 -10.09
N ARG A 234 -13.34 -0.18 -10.71
CA ARG A 234 -12.14 0.00 -11.54
C ARG A 234 -12.45 0.55 -12.92
N ASP A 235 -13.59 0.19 -13.51
CA ASP A 235 -13.88 0.50 -14.92
C ASP A 235 -14.62 1.82 -15.05
N ALA A 236 -15.66 2.01 -14.23
CA ALA A 236 -16.41 3.26 -14.11
C ALA A 236 -16.63 3.68 -12.64
N ALA A 237 -17.00 4.94 -12.44
CA ALA A 237 -17.47 5.43 -11.14
C ALA A 237 -18.79 4.74 -10.76
N ILE A 238 -18.91 4.33 -9.50
CA ILE A 238 -20.14 3.79 -8.91
C ILE A 238 -20.31 4.34 -7.50
N SER A 239 -21.55 4.57 -7.08
CA SER A 239 -21.85 5.04 -5.73
C SER A 239 -21.68 3.91 -4.70
N GLY A 240 -21.66 4.27 -3.41
CA GLY A 240 -21.51 3.31 -2.32
C GLY A 240 -22.71 2.36 -2.25
N ASP A 241 -23.91 2.92 -2.37
CA ASP A 241 -25.17 2.16 -2.38
C ASP A 241 -25.25 1.22 -3.59
N GLU A 242 -24.77 1.67 -4.76
CA GLU A 242 -24.67 0.84 -5.96
C GLU A 242 -23.71 -0.34 -5.73
N MET A 243 -22.53 -0.06 -5.18
CA MET A 243 -21.55 -1.09 -4.85
C MET A 243 -22.12 -2.12 -3.86
N LEU A 244 -22.73 -1.68 -2.76
CA LEU A 244 -23.32 -2.56 -1.74
C LEU A 244 -24.45 -3.42 -2.30
N ARG A 245 -25.34 -2.85 -3.10
CA ARG A 245 -26.46 -3.58 -3.68
C ARG A 245 -26.00 -4.67 -4.63
N ARG A 246 -25.02 -4.37 -5.49
CA ARG A 246 -24.41 -5.35 -6.41
C ARG A 246 -23.65 -6.43 -5.65
N LEU A 247 -22.87 -6.03 -4.66
CA LEU A 247 -22.12 -6.97 -3.81
C LEU A 247 -23.06 -7.92 -3.04
N GLY A 248 -24.21 -7.43 -2.59
CA GLY A 248 -25.27 -8.20 -1.94
C GLY A 248 -25.83 -9.36 -2.78
N GLN A 249 -25.59 -9.37 -4.10
CA GLN A 249 -26.03 -10.42 -5.02
C GLN A 249 -24.95 -11.47 -5.32
N ILE A 250 -23.76 -11.34 -4.75
CA ILE A 250 -22.62 -12.21 -5.07
C ILE A 250 -22.27 -13.07 -3.85
N PRO A 251 -22.19 -14.42 -3.99
CA PRO A 251 -21.75 -15.28 -2.90
C PRO A 251 -20.33 -14.95 -2.43
N LEU A 252 -20.09 -15.12 -1.13
CA LEU A 252 -18.76 -15.07 -0.52
C LEU A 252 -17.90 -16.25 -1.00
N ALA A 253 -16.59 -16.07 -1.00
CA ALA A 253 -15.63 -17.15 -1.31
C ALA A 253 -15.38 -18.09 -0.12
N HIS A 254 -15.62 -17.61 1.11
CA HIS A 254 -15.43 -18.37 2.34
C HIS A 254 -16.51 -18.04 3.37
N GLN A 255 -16.73 -18.96 4.30
CA GLN A 255 -17.57 -18.69 5.46
C GLN A 255 -16.98 -17.53 6.29
N PRO A 256 -17.80 -16.58 6.77
CA PRO A 256 -17.31 -15.52 7.64
C PRO A 256 -16.59 -16.07 8.89
N GLY A 257 -15.38 -15.57 9.13
CA GLY A 257 -14.54 -15.92 10.27
C GLY A 257 -13.62 -17.12 10.11
N THR A 258 -13.68 -17.82 8.97
CA THR A 258 -12.95 -19.10 8.84
C THR A 258 -11.62 -18.94 8.12
N THR A 259 -11.54 -18.03 7.15
CA THR A 259 -10.41 -17.93 6.23
C THR A 259 -9.98 -16.49 6.07
N PHE A 260 -8.68 -16.23 6.13
CA PHE A 260 -8.12 -14.95 5.71
C PHE A 260 -8.10 -14.89 4.18
N GLU A 261 -8.75 -13.90 3.59
CA GLU A 261 -8.69 -13.62 2.15
C GLU A 261 -8.60 -12.11 1.97
N TYR A 262 -7.47 -11.66 1.44
CA TYR A 262 -7.24 -10.24 1.21
C TYR A 262 -8.25 -9.68 0.19
N SER A 263 -8.97 -8.63 0.58
CA SER A 263 -10.26 -8.35 -0.05
C SER A 263 -10.69 -6.89 0.01
N ILE A 264 -11.81 -6.61 -0.66
CA ILE A 264 -12.58 -5.35 -0.62
C ILE A 264 -13.18 -5.05 0.77
N SER A 265 -12.92 -5.86 1.80
CA SER A 265 -13.46 -5.69 3.15
C SER A 265 -13.28 -4.29 3.74
N THR A 266 -12.16 -3.61 3.45
CA THR A 266 -11.92 -2.26 3.98
C THR A 266 -12.68 -1.16 3.23
N ASP A 267 -13.07 -1.41 1.97
CA ASP A 267 -13.99 -0.53 1.25
C ASP A 267 -15.40 -0.63 1.84
N VAL A 268 -15.85 -1.86 2.13
CA VAL A 268 -17.10 -2.12 2.88
C VAL A 268 -17.04 -1.52 4.29
N LEU A 269 -15.88 -1.60 4.97
CA LEU A 269 -15.67 -0.94 6.26
C LEU A 269 -15.85 0.57 6.13
N GLY A 270 -15.27 1.20 5.10
CA GLY A 270 -15.44 2.63 4.84
C GLY A 270 -16.91 3.03 4.75
N LEU A 271 -17.70 2.32 3.95
CA LEU A 271 -19.15 2.55 3.85
C LEU A 271 -19.89 2.29 5.16
N LEU A 272 -19.49 1.27 5.93
CA LEU A 272 -20.01 1.04 7.27
C LEU A 272 -19.73 2.24 8.19
N LEU A 273 -18.52 2.82 8.16
CA LEU A 273 -18.19 3.98 8.98
C LEU A 273 -19.03 5.20 8.61
N GLU A 274 -19.38 5.37 7.33
CA GLU A 274 -20.30 6.43 6.91
C GLU A 274 -21.69 6.23 7.52
N ARG A 275 -22.25 5.01 7.42
CA ARG A 275 -23.56 4.68 7.98
C ARG A 275 -23.58 4.76 9.51
N VAL A 276 -22.49 4.37 10.16
CA VAL A 276 -22.33 4.51 11.61
C VAL A 276 -22.30 5.99 11.96
N SER A 277 -21.40 6.79 11.38
CA SER A 277 -21.15 8.19 11.77
C SER A 277 -22.17 9.20 11.27
N GLY A 278 -22.91 8.90 10.20
CA GLY A 278 -23.71 9.88 9.47
C GLY A 278 -22.87 10.90 8.68
N LYS A 279 -21.55 10.70 8.57
CA LYS A 279 -20.62 11.57 7.84
C LYS A 279 -20.04 10.81 6.65
N ARG A 280 -19.76 11.52 5.56
CA ARG A 280 -18.94 10.97 4.45
C ARG A 280 -17.56 10.57 4.97
N LEU A 281 -16.96 9.55 4.35
CA LEU A 281 -15.72 8.95 4.83
C LEU A 281 -14.55 9.95 4.84
N ASP A 282 -14.49 10.84 3.86
CA ASP A 282 -13.43 11.85 3.74
C ASP A 282 -13.51 12.87 4.88
N ILE A 283 -14.72 13.34 5.21
CA ILE A 283 -14.97 14.23 6.34
C ILE A 283 -14.67 13.52 7.66
N LEU A 284 -15.18 12.30 7.83
CA LEU A 284 -14.97 11.51 9.05
C LEU A 284 -13.47 11.29 9.32
N VAL A 285 -12.72 10.80 8.32
CA VAL A 285 -11.29 10.48 8.47
C VAL A 285 -10.48 11.75 8.66
N LYS A 286 -10.83 12.84 7.96
CA LYS A 286 -10.18 14.14 8.11
C LYS A 286 -10.28 14.68 9.53
N GLU A 287 -11.50 14.84 10.04
CA GLU A 287 -11.74 15.41 11.37
C GLU A 287 -11.25 14.51 12.52
N THR A 288 -11.39 13.19 12.36
CA THR A 288 -11.08 12.24 13.43
C THR A 288 -9.58 11.96 13.56
N LEU A 289 -8.85 11.95 12.44
CA LEU A 289 -7.46 11.47 12.41
C LEU A 289 -6.49 12.40 11.68
N LEU A 290 -6.80 12.83 10.45
CA LEU A 290 -5.82 13.57 9.64
C LEU A 290 -5.54 14.97 10.18
N GLU A 291 -6.57 15.76 10.52
CA GLU A 291 -6.43 17.10 11.08
C GLU A 291 -5.75 17.10 12.46
N PRO A 292 -6.17 16.25 13.42
CA PRO A 292 -5.48 16.16 14.71
C PRO A 292 -4.01 15.75 14.58
N LEU A 293 -3.67 15.02 13.52
CA LEU A 293 -2.30 14.67 13.19
C LEU A 293 -1.62 15.69 12.28
N GLY A 294 -2.26 16.73 11.75
CA GLY A 294 -1.65 17.64 10.80
C GLY A 294 -1.18 16.98 9.49
N MET A 295 -1.95 16.03 8.97
CA MET A 295 -1.70 15.36 7.69
C MET A 295 -2.42 16.12 6.55
N GLU A 296 -1.88 17.28 6.18
CA GLU A 296 -2.55 18.25 5.30
C GLU A 296 -2.59 17.84 3.82
N ASP A 297 -1.66 16.99 3.41
CA ASP A 297 -1.49 16.53 2.03
C ASP A 297 -2.12 15.15 1.79
N THR A 298 -2.90 14.67 2.75
CA THR A 298 -3.57 13.36 2.69
C THR A 298 -5.04 13.51 2.35
N SER A 299 -5.45 12.96 1.20
CA SER A 299 -6.82 13.10 0.67
C SER A 299 -7.15 11.96 -0.30
N TRP A 300 -8.43 11.85 -0.71
CA TRP A 300 -8.86 10.88 -1.72
C TRP A 300 -8.61 11.31 -3.17
N TYR A 301 -8.22 12.56 -3.38
CA TYR A 301 -7.95 13.13 -4.71
C TYR A 301 -6.94 14.28 -4.62
N VAL A 302 -6.29 14.56 -5.74
CA VAL A 302 -5.30 15.63 -5.88
C VAL A 302 -5.97 16.85 -6.54
N PRO A 303 -6.12 17.97 -5.82
CA PRO A 303 -6.63 19.22 -6.41
C PRO A 303 -5.77 19.69 -7.57
N GLN A 304 -6.36 20.41 -8.53
CA GLN A 304 -5.69 20.87 -9.75
C GLN A 304 -4.35 21.57 -9.48
N GLY A 305 -4.29 22.44 -8.45
CA GLY A 305 -3.08 23.19 -8.09
C GLY A 305 -1.92 22.35 -7.52
N GLN A 306 -2.15 21.07 -7.23
CA GLN A 306 -1.14 20.17 -6.65
C GLN A 306 -0.73 19.02 -7.58
N ARG A 307 -1.34 18.91 -8.77
CA ARG A 307 -1.11 17.77 -9.67
C ARG A 307 0.35 17.64 -10.12
N ASN A 308 1.09 18.76 -10.16
CA ASN A 308 2.52 18.81 -10.44
C ASN A 308 3.42 18.16 -9.35
N ARG A 309 2.86 17.85 -8.18
CA ARG A 309 3.55 17.14 -7.08
C ARG A 309 3.39 15.62 -7.17
N VAL A 310 2.56 15.08 -8.06
CA VAL A 310 2.25 13.65 -8.09
C VAL A 310 3.40 12.85 -8.70
N ALA A 311 3.81 11.79 -8.01
CA ALA A 311 4.74 10.81 -8.55
C ALA A 311 4.06 9.92 -9.60
N GLU A 312 4.80 9.60 -10.67
CA GLU A 312 4.40 8.67 -11.71
C GLU A 312 5.25 7.41 -11.75
N ALA A 313 4.63 6.30 -12.15
CA ALA A 313 5.36 5.12 -12.61
C ALA A 313 5.96 5.36 -14.00
N LEU A 314 7.03 4.62 -14.31
CA LEU A 314 7.64 4.62 -15.65
C LEU A 314 6.64 4.14 -16.70
N ASP A 315 6.71 4.68 -17.92
CA ASP A 315 5.85 4.27 -19.04
C ASP A 315 6.07 2.81 -19.45
N ALA A 316 7.25 2.26 -19.16
CA ALA A 316 7.58 0.86 -19.38
C ALA A 316 6.97 -0.09 -18.35
N ASP A 317 6.39 0.40 -17.24
CA ASP A 317 5.74 -0.47 -16.26
C ASP A 317 4.38 -0.95 -16.82
N PRO A 318 4.19 -2.26 -17.05
CA PRO A 318 3.00 -2.80 -17.71
C PRO A 318 1.71 -2.60 -16.89
N LEU A 319 1.81 -2.30 -15.59
CA LEU A 319 0.65 -2.06 -14.73
C LEU A 319 0.19 -0.59 -14.74
N LYS A 320 1.02 0.35 -15.24
CA LYS A 320 0.77 1.80 -15.16
C LYS A 320 -0.62 2.16 -15.69
N ALA A 321 -0.93 1.78 -16.92
CA ALA A 321 -2.16 2.19 -17.61
C ALA A 321 -3.43 1.73 -16.86
N ALA A 322 -3.52 0.42 -16.56
CA ALA A 322 -4.67 -0.16 -15.86
C ALA A 322 -4.84 0.41 -14.45
N MET A 323 -3.73 0.71 -13.75
CA MET A 323 -3.79 1.32 -12.44
C MET A 323 -4.27 2.78 -12.50
N TRP A 324 -3.78 3.60 -13.45
CA TRP A 324 -4.27 4.97 -13.60
C TRP A 324 -5.78 5.04 -13.88
N GLN A 325 -6.28 4.15 -14.74
CA GLN A 325 -7.72 4.03 -15.01
C GLN A 325 -8.52 3.70 -13.73
N SER A 326 -7.98 2.84 -12.87
CA SER A 326 -8.65 2.40 -11.65
C SER A 326 -8.61 3.44 -10.53
N TYR A 327 -7.50 4.19 -10.38
CA TYR A 327 -7.31 5.06 -9.22
C TYR A 327 -7.99 6.43 -9.33
N ARG A 328 -8.07 7.03 -10.52
CA ARG A 328 -8.76 8.30 -10.82
C ARG A 328 -8.46 9.45 -9.85
N ILE A 329 -7.24 9.52 -9.32
CA ILE A 329 -6.89 10.50 -8.26
C ILE A 329 -6.99 11.97 -8.68
N PHE A 330 -7.16 12.27 -9.96
CA PHE A 330 -7.35 13.64 -10.44
C PHE A 330 -8.81 14.07 -10.45
N ASP A 331 -9.73 13.13 -10.33
CA ASP A 331 -11.16 13.37 -10.27
C ASP A 331 -11.60 13.34 -8.81
N ASN A 332 -12.38 14.33 -8.37
CA ASN A 332 -12.96 14.31 -7.04
C ASN A 332 -14.03 13.19 -6.98
N PRO A 333 -13.87 12.13 -6.16
CA PRO A 333 -14.80 11.00 -6.14
C PRO A 333 -16.25 11.42 -5.90
N VAL A 334 -16.45 12.45 -5.07
CA VAL A 334 -17.78 12.98 -4.75
C VAL A 334 -18.45 13.59 -5.98
N GLU A 335 -17.71 14.35 -6.79
CA GLU A 335 -18.23 15.01 -7.99
C GLU A 335 -18.55 14.02 -9.10
N ILE A 336 -17.76 12.95 -9.23
CA ILE A 336 -18.00 11.90 -10.23
C ILE A 336 -18.95 10.80 -9.76
N GLY A 337 -19.54 10.94 -8.57
CA GLY A 337 -20.45 9.94 -7.98
C GLY A 337 -19.79 8.62 -7.59
N GLN A 338 -18.47 8.61 -7.40
CA GLN A 338 -17.70 7.46 -6.93
C GLN A 338 -17.64 7.44 -5.40
N TYR A 339 -17.89 6.28 -4.79
CA TYR A 339 -17.68 6.12 -3.35
C TYR A 339 -16.20 6.25 -2.97
N LEU A 340 -15.97 6.73 -1.75
CA LEU A 340 -14.63 6.89 -1.19
C LEU A 340 -14.09 5.50 -0.80
N ARG A 341 -13.15 4.99 -1.59
CA ARG A 341 -12.55 3.67 -1.37
C ARG A 341 -11.71 3.63 -0.10
N GLY A 342 -12.21 3.00 0.95
CA GLY A 342 -11.48 2.80 2.21
C GLY A 342 -10.32 1.80 2.11
N GLY A 343 -10.28 1.00 1.03
CA GLY A 343 -9.25 0.01 0.76
C GLY A 343 -8.07 0.50 -0.06
N GLY A 344 -8.17 1.69 -0.68
CA GLY A 344 -7.20 2.10 -1.69
C GLY A 344 -7.20 3.57 -2.13
N GLY A 345 -8.07 4.42 -1.60
CA GLY A 345 -8.35 5.72 -2.22
C GLY A 345 -7.36 6.86 -1.92
N LEU A 346 -6.51 6.76 -0.90
CA LEU A 346 -5.73 7.91 -0.45
C LEU A 346 -4.48 8.19 -1.32
N VAL A 347 -4.18 9.47 -1.44
CA VAL A 347 -2.85 10.01 -1.74
C VAL A 347 -2.26 10.63 -0.48
N SER A 348 -0.93 10.71 -0.38
CA SER A 348 -0.24 11.31 0.77
C SER A 348 1.24 11.59 0.47
N THR A 349 1.96 12.19 1.41
CA THR A 349 3.42 12.36 1.40
C THR A 349 4.09 11.39 2.38
N ALA A 350 5.42 11.24 2.28
CA ALA A 350 6.18 10.45 3.26
C ALA A 350 6.09 11.05 4.67
N GLU A 351 5.97 12.37 4.78
CA GLU A 351 5.90 13.12 6.03
C GLU A 351 4.55 12.95 6.73
N ASP A 352 3.44 13.13 6.00
CA ASP A 352 2.10 12.87 6.52
C ASP A 352 1.99 11.43 7.05
N TYR A 353 2.44 10.46 6.26
CA TYR A 353 2.37 9.06 6.66
C TYR A 353 3.28 8.74 7.86
N LEU A 354 4.40 9.46 8.03
CA LEU A 354 5.23 9.36 9.24
C LEU A 354 4.44 9.78 10.48
N ARG A 355 3.65 10.84 10.41
CA ARG A 355 2.86 11.34 11.56
C ARG A 355 1.86 10.27 12.01
N PHE A 356 1.16 9.64 11.07
CA PHE A 356 0.31 8.48 11.36
C PHE A 356 1.08 7.30 11.96
N ALA A 357 2.16 6.86 11.30
CA ALA A 357 2.91 5.68 11.74
C ALA A 357 3.61 5.90 13.10
N GLN A 358 4.09 7.12 13.37
CA GLN A 358 4.69 7.48 14.66
C GLN A 358 3.64 7.54 15.78
N MET A 359 2.42 8.03 15.50
CA MET A 359 1.32 7.98 16.47
C MET A 359 1.01 6.54 16.89
N ILE A 360 0.96 5.61 15.94
CA ILE A 360 0.80 4.18 16.22
C ILE A 360 2.01 3.64 17.00
N LEU A 361 3.24 3.93 16.59
CA LEU A 361 4.45 3.50 17.31
C LEU A 361 4.45 3.96 18.79
N ASN A 362 3.98 5.18 19.04
CA ASN A 362 3.87 5.78 20.37
C ASN A 362 2.68 5.25 21.20
N GLY A 363 1.99 4.21 20.72
CA GLY A 363 0.83 3.64 21.41
C GLY A 363 -0.38 4.58 21.39
N GLY A 364 -0.61 5.29 20.28
CA GLY A 364 -1.83 6.05 20.03
C GLY A 364 -1.73 7.56 20.31
N GLU A 365 -0.52 8.08 20.50
CA GLU A 365 -0.27 9.48 20.88
C GLU A 365 0.82 10.13 20.03
N LEU A 366 0.62 11.38 19.63
CA LEU A 366 1.65 12.19 18.98
C LEU A 366 1.55 13.64 19.48
N GLU A 367 2.68 14.28 19.77
CA GLU A 367 2.73 15.69 20.21
C GLU A 367 1.81 16.00 21.40
N GLY A 368 1.72 15.08 22.37
CA GLY A 368 0.87 15.22 23.56
C GLY A 368 -0.63 15.01 23.32
N ARG A 369 -1.03 14.66 22.09
CA ARG A 369 -2.43 14.35 21.73
C ARG A 369 -2.61 12.85 21.56
N ARG A 370 -3.39 12.25 22.46
CA ARG A 370 -3.80 10.84 22.38
C ARG A 370 -5.07 10.70 21.56
N LEU A 371 -4.98 9.98 20.44
CA LEU A 371 -6.11 9.69 19.55
C LEU A 371 -6.66 8.27 19.74
N VAL A 372 -5.78 7.33 20.09
CA VAL A 372 -6.16 5.95 20.40
C VAL A 372 -5.52 5.58 21.75
N SER A 373 -6.20 4.80 22.57
CA SER A 373 -5.58 4.32 23.81
C SER A 373 -4.45 3.33 23.50
N ARG A 374 -3.44 3.29 24.36
CA ARG A 374 -2.32 2.35 24.25
C ARG A 374 -2.80 0.89 24.13
N LYS A 375 -3.82 0.50 24.91
CA LYS A 375 -4.35 -0.87 24.90
C LYS A 375 -5.02 -1.21 23.57
N TRP A 376 -5.69 -0.26 22.93
CA TRP A 376 -6.27 -0.48 21.61
C TRP A 376 -5.22 -0.55 20.53
N VAL A 377 -4.14 0.24 20.59
CA VAL A 377 -3.01 0.05 19.66
C VAL A 377 -2.36 -1.32 19.84
N GLU A 378 -2.07 -1.74 21.07
CA GLU A 378 -1.56 -3.10 21.33
C GLU A 378 -2.49 -4.19 20.77
N PHE A 379 -3.80 -3.99 20.92
CA PHE A 379 -4.80 -4.91 20.38
C PHE A 379 -4.79 -4.91 18.85
N MET A 380 -4.78 -3.73 18.21
CA MET A 380 -4.69 -3.62 16.74
C MET A 380 -3.46 -4.33 16.17
N LEU A 381 -2.34 -4.27 16.88
CA LEU A 381 -1.07 -4.89 16.47
C LEU A 381 -0.92 -6.34 17.00
N SER A 382 -1.96 -6.93 17.59
CA SER A 382 -1.96 -8.34 17.98
C SER A 382 -2.36 -9.24 16.80
N ASN A 383 -1.95 -10.51 16.83
CA ASN A 383 -2.43 -11.47 15.85
C ASN A 383 -3.90 -11.82 16.11
N HIS A 384 -4.77 -11.57 15.13
CA HIS A 384 -6.20 -11.85 15.19
C HIS A 384 -6.61 -13.08 14.36
N LEU A 385 -5.66 -13.88 13.88
CA LEU A 385 -5.90 -15.08 13.08
C LEU A 385 -5.51 -16.35 13.83
N VAL A 386 -6.28 -17.43 13.63
CA VAL A 386 -6.00 -18.79 14.14
C VAL A 386 -5.06 -19.57 13.19
N GLY A 387 -4.52 -18.90 12.18
CA GLY A 387 -3.60 -19.44 11.18
C GLY A 387 -3.66 -18.64 9.88
N MET A 388 -2.66 -18.81 9.01
CA MET A 388 -2.69 -18.21 7.68
C MET A 388 -3.41 -19.13 6.70
N GLY A 389 -4.72 -18.97 6.53
CA GLY A 389 -5.30 -19.30 5.23
C GLY A 389 -4.90 -18.17 4.29
N GLY A 390 -3.97 -18.33 3.35
CA GLY A 390 -3.63 -17.25 2.41
C GLY A 390 -2.16 -17.17 1.96
N SER A 391 -1.95 -16.42 0.86
CA SER A 391 -0.76 -16.33 0.00
C SER A 391 0.61 -16.19 0.71
N PRO A 392 1.67 -16.90 0.28
CA PRO A 392 3.04 -16.80 0.82
C PRO A 392 3.75 -15.46 0.51
N SER A 393 3.07 -14.48 -0.07
CA SER A 393 3.61 -13.14 -0.32
C SER A 393 4.17 -12.56 0.98
N ALA A 394 5.43 -12.13 0.99
CA ALA A 394 6.20 -11.81 2.21
C ALA A 394 5.66 -10.70 3.16
N SER A 395 4.49 -10.13 2.87
CA SER A 395 3.74 -9.23 3.76
C SER A 395 2.57 -9.91 4.45
N THR A 396 2.24 -11.15 4.06
CA THR A 396 1.19 -12.03 4.59
C THR A 396 1.62 -13.49 4.43
N GLY A 397 2.92 -13.76 4.48
CA GLY A 397 3.50 -15.09 4.26
C GLY A 397 3.98 -15.71 5.57
N PRO A 398 4.68 -16.87 5.51
CA PRO A 398 5.28 -17.49 6.69
C PRO A 398 6.03 -16.47 7.53
N GLY A 399 5.72 -16.41 8.83
CA GLY A 399 6.29 -15.46 9.79
C GLY A 399 5.42 -14.24 10.11
N TYR A 400 4.33 -14.00 9.37
CA TYR A 400 3.35 -12.97 9.68
C TYR A 400 1.98 -13.55 10.05
N GLY A 401 1.23 -12.82 10.87
CA GLY A 401 -0.20 -12.93 11.06
C GLY A 401 -0.86 -11.64 10.59
N PHE A 402 -2.10 -11.41 10.99
CA PHE A 402 -2.81 -10.18 10.67
C PHE A 402 -3.57 -9.67 11.88
N GLY A 403 -3.40 -8.38 12.15
CA GLY A 403 -4.08 -7.65 13.21
C GLY A 403 -5.34 -6.95 12.72
N LEU A 404 -5.66 -5.79 13.28
CA LEU A 404 -6.77 -4.95 12.82
C LEU A 404 -6.23 -3.87 11.87
N GLY A 405 -6.12 -4.24 10.59
CA GLY A 405 -5.61 -3.37 9.52
C GLY A 405 -4.10 -3.45 9.25
N PHE A 406 -3.36 -4.32 9.94
CA PHE A 406 -1.91 -4.47 9.81
C PHE A 406 -1.49 -5.93 9.66
N ALA A 407 -0.47 -6.20 8.84
CA ALA A 407 0.26 -7.46 8.98
C ALA A 407 1.19 -7.36 10.18
N VAL A 408 1.26 -8.42 11.00
CA VAL A 408 2.01 -8.43 12.27
C VAL A 408 3.01 -9.57 12.25
N ARG A 409 4.29 -9.28 12.48
CA ARG A 409 5.33 -10.32 12.54
C ARG A 409 5.17 -11.18 13.79
N LEU A 410 5.13 -12.49 13.63
CA LEU A 410 4.90 -13.45 14.71
C LEU A 410 6.19 -14.03 15.29
N GLN A 411 7.28 -14.01 14.51
CA GLN A 411 8.53 -14.70 14.85
C GLN A 411 9.73 -13.96 14.27
N GLU A 412 10.90 -14.10 14.89
CA GLU A 412 12.15 -13.52 14.40
C GLU A 412 12.59 -14.11 13.03
N GLY A 413 12.26 -15.38 12.76
CA GLY A 413 12.56 -16.07 11.49
C GLY A 413 11.36 -16.17 10.53
N PHE A 414 11.43 -17.12 9.58
CA PHE A 414 10.43 -17.42 8.54
C PHE A 414 10.20 -16.35 7.47
N ALA A 415 9.93 -15.12 7.89
CA ALA A 415 9.82 -14.02 6.95
C ALA A 415 11.17 -13.78 6.27
N VAL A 416 11.14 -13.56 4.95
CA VAL A 416 12.34 -13.43 4.10
C VAL A 416 13.07 -12.09 4.21
N VAL A 417 12.72 -11.30 5.24
CA VAL A 417 13.29 -9.98 5.55
C VAL A 417 13.45 -9.84 7.07
N PRO A 418 14.47 -9.11 7.54
CA PRO A 418 14.69 -8.86 8.96
C PRO A 418 13.59 -7.99 9.56
N GLY A 419 13.39 -8.12 10.86
CA GLY A 419 12.43 -7.35 11.65
C GLY A 419 12.18 -8.05 12.98
N SER A 420 11.56 -7.35 13.92
CA SER A 420 11.34 -7.88 15.26
C SER A 420 9.96 -8.48 15.42
N THR A 421 9.81 -9.49 16.27
CA THR A 421 8.49 -10.02 16.64
C THR A 421 7.60 -8.89 17.18
N GLY A 422 6.41 -8.73 16.60
CA GLY A 422 5.49 -7.63 16.88
C GLY A 422 5.65 -6.42 15.95
N ASP A 423 6.61 -6.42 15.01
CA ASP A 423 6.63 -5.40 13.96
C ASP A 423 5.32 -5.47 13.16
N ALA A 424 4.80 -4.30 12.82
CA ALA A 424 3.57 -4.11 12.07
C ALA A 424 3.86 -3.43 10.75
N MET A 425 3.23 -3.88 9.67
CA MET A 425 3.51 -3.37 8.33
C MET A 425 2.30 -3.46 7.42
N TRP A 426 2.31 -2.63 6.39
CA TRP A 426 1.46 -2.81 5.21
C TRP A 426 2.07 -2.09 4.01
N ALA A 427 1.46 -2.25 2.84
CA ALA A 427 2.00 -1.71 1.59
C ALA A 427 0.93 -1.40 0.54
N GLY A 428 1.24 -0.46 -0.35
CA GLY A 428 0.35 0.00 -1.42
C GLY A 428 0.74 -0.55 -2.80
N ALA A 429 -0.23 -0.99 -3.60
CA ALA A 429 -0.03 -1.61 -4.92
C ALA A 429 0.89 -0.83 -5.88
N TRP A 430 1.01 0.48 -5.71
CA TRP A 430 1.86 1.35 -6.49
C TRP A 430 3.36 1.25 -6.20
N GLY A 431 3.75 0.72 -5.04
CA GLY A 431 5.17 0.61 -4.64
C GLY A 431 5.44 1.08 -3.21
N THR A 432 4.53 1.87 -2.66
CA THR A 432 4.61 2.40 -1.30
C THR A 432 4.60 1.29 -0.24
N SER A 433 5.28 1.52 0.89
CA SER A 433 5.23 0.64 2.07
C SER A 433 5.67 1.34 3.33
N PHE A 434 5.27 0.78 4.48
CA PHE A 434 5.80 1.18 5.77
C PHE A 434 6.01 -0.02 6.70
N THR A 435 6.82 0.19 7.73
CA THR A 435 7.00 -0.72 8.86
C THR A 435 7.01 0.11 10.16
N ILE A 436 6.42 -0.44 11.21
CA ILE A 436 6.44 0.08 12.58
C ILE A 436 7.01 -1.05 13.42
N ASP A 437 8.15 -0.83 14.07
CA ASP A 437 8.76 -1.81 14.96
C ASP A 437 8.79 -1.24 16.38
N PRO A 438 7.85 -1.65 17.25
CA PRO A 438 7.82 -1.21 18.64
C PRO A 438 9.03 -1.65 19.46
N ARG A 439 9.69 -2.77 19.13
CA ARG A 439 10.87 -3.22 19.88
C ARG A 439 12.08 -2.36 19.56
N GLU A 440 12.27 -2.05 18.28
CA GLU A 440 13.39 -1.22 17.81
C GLU A 440 13.10 0.29 17.85
N GLN A 441 11.86 0.67 18.17
CA GLN A 441 11.36 2.04 18.14
C GLN A 441 11.52 2.68 16.75
N ILE A 442 11.30 1.90 15.67
CA ILE A 442 11.51 2.31 14.28
C ILE A 442 10.18 2.55 13.56
N VAL A 443 10.12 3.64 12.79
CA VAL A 443 9.22 3.79 11.64
C VAL A 443 10.06 3.86 10.38
N GLY A 444 9.77 3.00 9.40
CA GLY A 444 10.39 3.05 8.08
C GLY A 444 9.32 3.24 7.01
N ILE A 445 9.52 4.20 6.10
CA ILE A 445 8.58 4.52 5.01
C ILE A 445 9.34 4.58 3.69
N LEU A 446 8.83 3.85 2.70
CA LEU A 446 9.23 3.94 1.30
C LEU A 446 8.04 4.42 0.49
N MET A 447 8.21 5.55 -0.20
CA MET A 447 7.26 6.05 -1.18
C MET A 447 7.87 5.94 -2.57
N ALA A 448 7.28 5.10 -3.42
CA ALA A 448 7.70 4.90 -4.81
C ALA A 448 6.49 4.54 -5.67
N GLN A 449 6.58 4.82 -6.97
CA GLN A 449 5.63 4.44 -8.01
C GLN A 449 6.30 3.44 -8.95
N GLY A 450 6.43 2.20 -8.51
CA GLY A 450 7.00 1.08 -9.27
C GLY A 450 6.15 -0.15 -9.03
N PRO A 451 4.92 -0.22 -9.57
CA PRO A 451 4.00 -1.28 -9.24
C PRO A 451 4.56 -2.65 -9.60
N SER A 452 5.16 -2.86 -10.77
CA SER A 452 5.62 -4.20 -11.17
C SER A 452 6.75 -4.76 -10.29
N THR A 453 7.62 -3.90 -9.77
CA THR A 453 8.80 -4.26 -8.95
C THR A 453 8.56 -4.14 -7.44
N ARG A 454 7.37 -3.68 -7.04
CA ARG A 454 7.01 -3.30 -5.66
C ARG A 454 7.44 -4.29 -4.58
N ILE A 455 7.30 -5.59 -4.78
CA ILE A 455 7.63 -6.59 -3.75
C ILE A 455 9.14 -6.57 -3.45
N GLN A 456 9.97 -6.55 -4.50
CA GLN A 456 11.43 -6.55 -4.39
C GLN A 456 11.93 -5.28 -3.70
N THR A 457 11.44 -4.11 -4.11
CA THR A 457 11.88 -2.82 -3.55
C THR A 457 11.55 -2.69 -2.06
N ARG A 458 10.38 -3.16 -1.64
CA ARG A 458 9.97 -3.12 -0.22
C ARG A 458 10.87 -4.00 0.64
N MET A 459 11.18 -5.21 0.17
CA MET A 459 12.09 -6.13 0.86
C MET A 459 13.49 -5.54 0.95
N LEU A 460 13.98 -4.98 -0.15
CA LEU A 460 15.28 -4.31 -0.22
C LEU A 460 15.36 -3.16 0.79
N PHE A 461 14.34 -2.30 0.85
CA PHE A 461 14.34 -1.19 1.79
C PHE A 461 14.31 -1.68 3.25
N LYS A 462 13.50 -2.69 3.58
CA LYS A 462 13.48 -3.29 4.92
C LYS A 462 14.86 -3.85 5.29
N ASN A 463 15.56 -4.55 4.38
CA ASN A 463 16.94 -5.00 4.59
C ASN A 463 17.90 -3.86 4.93
N LEU A 464 17.77 -2.72 4.26
CA LEU A 464 18.65 -1.55 4.48
C LEU A 464 18.38 -0.88 5.83
N ILE A 465 17.12 -0.76 6.26
CA ILE A 465 16.75 -0.21 7.57
C ILE A 465 17.43 -1.03 8.67
N TYR A 466 17.16 -2.34 8.73
CA TYR A 466 17.68 -3.19 9.79
C TYR A 466 19.18 -3.43 9.65
N GLY A 467 19.72 -3.43 8.43
CA GLY A 467 21.16 -3.47 8.20
C GLY A 467 21.89 -2.28 8.82
N ALA A 468 21.21 -1.14 9.04
CA ALA A 468 21.78 0.02 9.69
C ALA A 468 21.64 0.04 11.22
N VAL A 469 20.84 -0.84 11.83
CA VAL A 469 20.74 -0.99 13.30
C VAL A 469 22.00 -1.70 13.80
N VAL A 470 22.69 -1.09 14.77
CA VAL A 470 23.94 -1.63 15.35
C VAL A 470 23.97 -1.63 16.88
N ARG A 471 22.99 -0.97 17.52
CA ARG A 471 22.75 -0.96 18.96
C ARG A 471 21.26 -0.87 19.24
#